data_AF-A0A1I8EKT6-F1
#
_entry.id   AF-A0A1I8EKT6-F1
#
_cell.length_a   1.000
_cell.length_b   1.000
_cell.length_c   1.000
_cell.angle_alpha   90.00
_cell.angle_beta   90.00
_cell.angle_gamma   90.00
#
_symmetry.space_group_name_H-M   'P 1'
#
loop_
_entity.id
_entity.type
_entity.pdbx_description
1 polymer ?
#
loop_
_entity_poly.entity_id
_entity_poly.type
_entity_poly.pdbx_seq_one_letter_code
_entity_poly.pdbx_strand_id
1 'polypeptide(L)'
;MFGLGPWWFNFSQFHRSELTVDNLTSVPSPYTELTIFGTFKAAEFLSFVGGCITHPIYRLFLLRNLTPETTTNNSAKIIRSKCRKIQGRFFLASFVVGPLSTLAYVTYYSLDRKDAKELCYQIRCSEQMMTWDRTAVLLGLIGWYWKRFEGAVDGINVASVCTAYYFTVQKRSTSVLTTDKIKPWQRPKSLEEIKTKNLPFLAQIAAEDSKLVGSASASLPMQTS
;
A
#
# COMPACT_ATOMS: atom_id res chain seq x y z
N MET A 1 5.00 7.39 17.87
CA MET A 1 5.16 7.13 16.42
C MET A 1 4.00 6.24 15.97
N PHE A 2 3.39 6.51 14.82
CA PHE A 2 2.10 5.95 14.34
C PHE A 2 2.02 4.40 14.13
N GLY A 3 2.96 3.61 14.62
CA GLY A 3 2.96 2.15 14.45
C GLY A 3 3.29 1.65 13.04
N LEU A 4 3.61 2.53 12.10
CA LEU A 4 3.82 2.18 10.68
C LEU A 4 5.22 1.64 10.34
N GLY A 5 6.10 1.48 11.32
CA GLY A 5 7.46 0.96 11.11
C GLY A 5 7.47 -0.42 10.42
N PRO A 6 6.79 -1.44 11.00
CA PRO A 6 6.68 -2.76 10.38
C PRO A 6 6.12 -2.72 8.96
N TRP A 7 5.10 -1.89 8.72
CA TRP A 7 4.56 -1.68 7.37
C TRP A 7 5.62 -1.13 6.41
N TRP A 8 6.36 -0.09 6.82
CA TRP A 8 7.39 0.54 5.98
C TRP A 8 8.55 -0.40 5.66
N PHE A 9 9.00 -1.22 6.61
CA PHE A 9 10.07 -2.19 6.37
C PHE A 9 9.64 -3.22 5.31
N ASN A 10 8.41 -3.72 5.41
CA ASN A 10 7.85 -4.65 4.42
C ASN A 10 7.61 -3.97 3.07
N PHE A 11 7.17 -2.71 3.06
CA PHE A 11 6.94 -1.96 1.82
C PHE A 11 8.25 -1.61 1.11
N SER A 12 9.22 -0.99 1.79
CA SER A 12 10.44 -0.46 1.18
C SER A 12 11.52 -1.51 0.90
N GLN A 13 11.58 -2.56 1.72
CA GLN A 13 12.65 -3.57 1.73
C GLN A 13 14.09 -3.05 1.88
N PHE A 14 14.29 -1.77 2.19
CA PHE A 14 15.64 -1.20 2.34
C PHE A 14 16.37 -1.73 3.58
N HIS A 15 15.65 -1.89 4.68
CA HIS A 15 16.22 -2.36 5.95
C HIS A 15 16.11 -3.88 6.05
N ARG A 16 17.08 -4.58 5.47
CA ARG A 16 17.07 -6.05 5.46
C ARG A 16 17.10 -6.69 6.85
N SER A 17 17.71 -6.06 7.86
CA SER A 17 17.71 -6.57 9.24
C SER A 17 16.30 -6.64 9.83
N GLU A 18 15.45 -5.65 9.53
CA GLU A 18 14.10 -5.50 10.07
C GLU A 18 13.03 -6.33 9.33
N LEU A 19 13.38 -6.96 8.20
CA LEU A 19 12.51 -7.90 7.50
C LEU A 19 12.51 -9.26 8.21
N THR A 20 11.78 -9.33 9.33
CA THR A 20 11.53 -10.53 10.14
C THR A 20 10.07 -10.98 10.03
N VAL A 21 9.77 -12.24 10.36
CA VAL A 21 8.39 -12.76 10.37
C VAL A 21 7.52 -12.03 11.40
N ASP A 22 8.11 -11.62 12.52
CA ASP A 22 7.42 -10.85 13.56
C ASP A 22 7.03 -9.45 13.06
N ASN A 23 7.91 -8.79 12.30
CA ASN A 23 7.58 -7.50 11.67
C ASN A 23 6.61 -7.65 10.50
N LEU A 24 6.62 -8.78 9.77
CA LEU A 24 5.63 -9.05 8.73
C LEU A 24 4.22 -9.21 9.31
N THR A 25 4.10 -9.86 10.47
CA THR A 25 2.83 -10.27 11.08
C THR A 25 2.30 -9.25 12.09
N SER A 26 3.16 -8.35 12.60
CA SER A 26 2.74 -7.24 13.44
C SER A 26 2.07 -6.13 12.62
N VAL A 27 0.75 -6.01 12.81
CA VAL A 27 -0.10 -4.95 12.24
C VAL A 27 -0.70 -4.15 13.40
N PRO A 28 0.03 -3.15 13.93
CA PRO A 28 -0.43 -2.38 15.09
C PRO A 28 -1.61 -1.45 14.75
N SER A 29 -1.59 -0.86 13.54
CA SER A 29 -2.56 0.14 13.05
C SER A 29 -3.22 -0.29 11.73
N PRO A 30 -4.10 -1.31 11.75
CA PRO A 30 -4.66 -1.91 10.53
C PRO A 30 -5.46 -0.91 9.68
N TYR A 31 -6.33 -0.10 10.29
CA TYR A 31 -7.14 0.87 9.54
C TYR A 31 -6.29 1.96 8.85
N THR A 32 -5.19 2.38 9.48
CA THR A 32 -4.24 3.31 8.87
C THR A 32 -3.52 2.67 7.69
N GLU A 33 -3.08 1.42 7.83
CA GLU A 33 -2.46 0.68 6.72
C GLU A 33 -3.43 0.44 5.55
N LEU A 34 -4.69 0.10 5.84
CA LEU A 34 -5.74 0.01 4.82
C LEU A 34 -6.01 1.35 4.14
N THR A 35 -5.90 2.46 4.88
CA THR A 35 -6.06 3.80 4.32
C THR A 35 -4.91 4.16 3.38
N ILE A 36 -3.68 3.82 3.76
CA ILE A 36 -2.49 3.99 2.90
C ILE A 36 -2.64 3.13 1.64
N PHE A 37 -3.00 1.86 1.79
CA PHE A 37 -3.24 0.96 0.66
C PHE A 37 -4.34 1.48 -0.27
N GLY A 38 -5.49 1.89 0.28
CA GLY A 38 -6.58 2.46 -0.50
C GLY A 38 -6.19 3.75 -1.22
N THR A 39 -5.31 4.56 -0.59
CA THR A 39 -4.74 5.76 -1.23
C THR A 39 -3.86 5.39 -2.43
N PHE A 40 -2.99 4.37 -2.31
CA PHE A 40 -2.22 3.90 -3.46
C PHE A 40 -3.11 3.39 -4.58
N LYS A 41 -4.13 2.58 -4.27
CA LYS A 41 -5.05 2.05 -5.28
C LYS A 41 -5.88 3.13 -5.94
N ALA A 42 -6.35 4.12 -5.18
CA ALA A 42 -7.01 5.29 -5.75
C ALA A 42 -6.06 6.11 -6.63
N ALA A 43 -4.80 6.27 -6.23
CA ALA A 43 -3.80 7.03 -6.99
C ALA A 43 -3.47 6.34 -8.31
N GLU A 44 -3.27 5.02 -8.32
CA GLU A 44 -3.09 4.23 -9.53
C GLU A 44 -4.30 4.34 -10.46
N PHE A 45 -5.50 4.09 -9.94
CA PHE A 45 -6.73 4.09 -10.72
C PHE A 45 -7.05 5.47 -11.31
N LEU A 46 -7.06 6.53 -10.49
CA LEU A 46 -7.39 7.88 -10.95
C LEU A 46 -6.30 8.45 -11.85
N SER A 47 -5.03 8.09 -11.65
CA SER A 47 -3.95 8.44 -12.59
C SER A 47 -4.18 7.84 -13.97
N PHE A 48 -4.59 6.58 -14.00
CA PHE A 48 -4.92 5.90 -15.25
C PHE A 48 -6.13 6.53 -15.94
N VAL A 49 -7.23 6.77 -15.20
CA VAL A 49 -8.42 7.43 -15.74
C VAL A 49 -8.07 8.83 -16.26
N GLY A 50 -7.38 9.64 -15.46
CA GLY A 50 -7.02 11.01 -15.81
C GLY A 50 -6.07 11.08 -17.02
N GLY A 51 -5.06 10.23 -17.08
CA GLY A 51 -4.02 10.25 -18.11
C GLY A 51 -4.35 9.49 -19.39
N CYS A 52 -4.97 8.31 -19.27
CA CYS A 52 -5.22 7.41 -20.40
C CYS A 52 -6.63 7.58 -21.00
N ILE A 53 -7.60 8.09 -20.24
CA ILE A 53 -9.00 8.22 -20.69
C ILE A 53 -9.39 9.69 -20.82
N THR A 54 -9.40 10.44 -19.71
CA THR A 54 -9.89 11.82 -19.69
C THR A 54 -9.02 12.76 -20.53
N HIS A 55 -7.69 12.65 -20.41
CA HIS A 55 -6.75 13.49 -21.16
C HIS A 55 -6.93 13.40 -22.70
N PRO A 56 -6.92 12.22 -23.35
CA PRO A 56 -7.11 12.14 -24.80
C PRO A 56 -8.51 12.55 -25.24
N ILE A 57 -9.57 12.14 -24.54
CA ILE A 57 -10.95 12.51 -24.87
C ILE A 57 -11.13 14.03 -24.81
N TYR A 58 -10.67 14.65 -23.72
CA TYR A 58 -10.79 16.10 -23.54
C TYR A 58 -9.93 16.87 -24.55
N ARG A 59 -8.75 16.34 -24.91
CA ARG A 59 -7.92 16.92 -25.96
C ARG A 59 -8.62 16.90 -27.31
N LEU A 60 -9.25 15.78 -27.69
CA LEU A 60 -10.01 15.68 -28.94
C LEU A 60 -11.20 16.64 -28.94
N PHE A 61 -11.95 16.71 -27.84
CA PHE A 61 -13.04 17.66 -27.68
C PHE A 61 -12.59 19.12 -27.87
N LEU A 62 -11.51 19.53 -27.20
CA LEU A 62 -10.99 20.89 -27.34
C LEU A 62 -10.48 21.19 -28.75
N LEU A 63 -9.86 20.23 -29.43
CA LEU A 63 -9.39 20.41 -30.80
C LEU A 63 -10.55 20.56 -31.80
N ARG A 64 -11.64 19.80 -31.62
CA ARG A 64 -12.83 19.89 -32.50
C ARG A 64 -13.60 21.20 -32.33
N ASN A 65 -13.53 21.81 -31.15
CA ASN A 65 -14.22 23.07 -30.84
C ASN A 65 -13.37 24.32 -31.09
N LEU A 66 -12.21 24.19 -31.75
CA LEU A 66 -11.41 25.35 -32.15
C LEU A 66 -12.08 26.07 -33.32
N THR A 67 -12.55 27.30 -33.09
CA THR A 67 -12.99 28.21 -34.15
C THR A 67 -11.78 28.86 -34.83
N PRO A 68 -11.80 29.07 -36.16
CA PRO A 68 -10.68 29.67 -36.89
C PRO A 68 -10.33 31.06 -36.37
N GLU A 69 -11.31 31.81 -35.88
CA GLU A 69 -11.14 33.16 -35.30
C GLU A 69 -10.32 33.18 -34.01
N THR A 70 -10.38 32.11 -33.21
CA THR A 70 -9.65 31.97 -31.94
C THR A 70 -8.35 31.18 -32.09
N THR A 71 -8.09 30.66 -33.29
CA THR A 71 -6.98 29.75 -33.54
C THR A 71 -5.70 30.54 -33.74
N THR A 72 -4.82 30.51 -32.74
CA THR A 72 -3.43 30.98 -32.84
C THR A 72 -2.47 29.81 -33.02
N ASN A 73 -1.23 30.09 -33.47
CA ASN A 73 -0.15 29.11 -33.55
C ASN A 73 0.14 28.41 -32.19
N ASN A 74 -0.26 29.02 -31.07
CA ASN A 74 -0.05 28.49 -29.71
C ASN A 74 -1.22 27.66 -29.18
N SER A 75 -2.35 27.58 -29.89
CA SER A 75 -3.58 26.93 -29.40
C SER A 75 -3.35 25.48 -28.98
N ALA A 76 -2.59 24.72 -29.77
CA ALA A 76 -2.26 23.33 -29.46
C ALA A 76 -1.42 23.19 -28.18
N LYS A 77 -0.51 24.13 -27.90
CA LYS A 77 0.30 24.16 -26.67
C LYS A 77 -0.57 24.46 -25.45
N ILE A 78 -1.51 25.40 -25.60
CA ILE A 78 -2.48 25.77 -24.54
C ILE A 78 -3.40 24.58 -24.22
N ILE A 79 -3.96 23.93 -25.24
CA ILE A 79 -4.81 22.74 -25.08
C ILE A 79 -4.05 21.64 -24.34
N ARG A 80 -2.82 21.34 -24.77
CA ARG A 80 -1.97 20.35 -24.10
C ARG A 80 -1.78 20.69 -22.63
N SER A 81 -1.40 21.94 -22.30
CA SER A 81 -1.22 22.36 -20.91
C SER A 81 -2.50 22.22 -20.08
N LYS A 82 -3.67 22.58 -20.65
CA LYS A 82 -4.97 22.39 -19.96
C LYS A 82 -5.27 20.92 -19.69
N CYS A 83 -5.10 20.05 -20.68
CA CYS A 83 -5.32 18.61 -20.49
C CYS A 83 -4.38 18.02 -19.43
N ARG A 84 -3.12 18.45 -19.41
CA ARG A 84 -2.12 18.00 -18.43
C ARG A 84 -2.44 18.45 -17.00
N LYS A 85 -2.97 19.66 -16.82
CA LYS A 85 -3.49 20.11 -15.52
C LYS A 85 -4.66 19.24 -15.03
N ILE A 86 -5.56 18.83 -15.93
CA ILE A 86 -6.66 17.92 -15.57
C ILE A 86 -6.11 16.56 -15.12
N GLN A 87 -5.16 15.99 -15.85
CA GLN A 87 -4.48 14.76 -15.46
C GLN A 87 -3.91 14.84 -14.03
N GLY A 88 -3.20 15.92 -13.69
CA GLY A 88 -2.68 16.13 -12.33
C GLY A 88 -3.76 16.30 -11.25
N ARG A 89 -4.94 16.85 -11.60
CA ARG A 89 -6.08 16.98 -10.67
C ARG A 89 -6.70 15.63 -10.31
N PHE A 90 -6.77 14.69 -11.24
CA PHE A 90 -7.24 13.34 -10.95
C PHE A 90 -6.32 12.63 -9.94
N PHE A 91 -5.01 12.77 -10.11
CA PHE A 91 -4.05 12.28 -9.13
C PHE A 91 -4.22 12.95 -7.76
N LEU A 92 -4.41 14.27 -7.70
CA LEU A 92 -4.67 14.96 -6.44
C LEU A 92 -5.99 14.52 -5.78
N ALA A 93 -7.03 14.25 -6.56
CA ALA A 93 -8.30 13.75 -6.05
C ALA A 93 -8.16 12.39 -5.35
N SER A 94 -7.14 11.58 -5.70
CA SER A 94 -6.90 10.29 -5.06
C SER A 94 -6.57 10.37 -3.57
N PHE A 95 -5.95 11.46 -3.11
CA PHE A 95 -5.66 11.67 -1.68
C PHE A 95 -6.92 11.90 -0.84
N VAL A 96 -8.05 12.21 -1.49
CA VAL A 96 -9.35 12.35 -0.84
C VAL A 96 -10.18 11.08 -1.07
N VAL A 97 -10.27 10.62 -2.32
CA VAL A 97 -11.05 9.43 -2.70
C VAL A 97 -10.50 8.16 -2.05
N GLY A 98 -9.19 8.00 -1.93
CA GLY A 98 -8.54 6.86 -1.28
C GLY A 98 -9.03 6.66 0.15
N PRO A 99 -8.77 7.60 1.08
CA PRO A 99 -9.23 7.48 2.46
C PRO A 99 -10.75 7.33 2.60
N LEU A 100 -11.54 8.07 1.80
CA LEU A 100 -13.00 7.96 1.83
C LEU A 100 -13.48 6.58 1.36
N SER A 101 -12.88 6.02 0.31
CA SER A 101 -13.23 4.67 -0.17
C SER A 101 -12.85 3.60 0.83
N THR A 102 -11.71 3.71 1.50
CA THR A 102 -11.34 2.79 2.59
C THR A 102 -12.31 2.90 3.76
N LEU A 103 -12.67 4.12 4.17
CA LEU A 103 -13.64 4.33 5.24
C LEU A 103 -15.00 3.74 4.89
N ALA A 104 -15.49 3.99 3.67
CA ALA A 104 -16.73 3.42 3.16
C ALA A 104 -16.68 1.88 3.14
N TYR A 105 -15.56 1.29 2.71
CA TYR A 105 -15.36 -0.15 2.70
C TYR A 105 -15.41 -0.74 4.12
N VAL A 106 -14.66 -0.15 5.07
CA VAL A 106 -14.63 -0.61 6.47
C VAL A 106 -16.01 -0.51 7.10
N THR A 107 -16.74 0.58 6.83
CA THR A 107 -18.07 0.82 7.40
C THR A 107 -19.12 -0.11 6.79
N TYR A 108 -19.13 -0.26 5.46
CA TYR A 108 -20.11 -1.08 4.74
C TYR A 108 -19.99 -2.57 5.12
N TYR A 109 -18.76 -3.08 5.21
CA TYR A 109 -18.50 -4.47 5.59
C TYR A 109 -18.40 -4.67 7.11
N SER A 110 -18.54 -3.62 7.91
CA SER A 110 -18.38 -3.66 9.38
C SER A 110 -17.11 -4.42 9.81
N LEU A 111 -15.98 -4.04 9.20
CA LEU A 111 -14.74 -4.80 9.30
C LEU A 111 -14.17 -4.76 10.72
N ASP A 112 -14.21 -5.90 11.43
CA ASP A 112 -13.62 -5.99 12.77
C ASP A 112 -12.10 -5.80 12.70
N ARG A 113 -11.51 -5.39 13.81
CA ARG A 113 -10.07 -5.15 13.92
C ARG A 113 -9.27 -6.41 13.60
N LYS A 114 -9.77 -7.61 13.90
CA LYS A 114 -9.10 -8.87 13.56
C LYS A 114 -9.04 -9.07 12.04
N ASP A 115 -10.16 -8.91 11.36
CA ASP A 115 -10.28 -9.08 9.92
C ASP A 115 -9.48 -8.01 9.16
N ALA A 116 -9.47 -6.77 9.66
CA ALA A 116 -8.64 -5.69 9.13
C ALA A 116 -7.14 -6.03 9.20
N LYS A 117 -6.68 -6.65 10.30
CA LYS A 117 -5.27 -7.09 10.43
C LYS A 117 -4.93 -8.21 9.47
N GLU A 118 -5.81 -9.20 9.34
CA GLU A 118 -5.62 -10.30 8.41
C GLU A 118 -5.56 -9.78 6.97
N LEU A 119 -6.45 -8.87 6.59
CA LEU A 119 -6.43 -8.23 5.27
C LEU A 119 -5.12 -7.48 5.02
N CYS A 120 -4.64 -6.68 5.99
CA CYS A 120 -3.33 -6.03 5.88
C CYS A 120 -2.19 -7.04 5.71
N TYR A 121 -2.21 -8.13 6.46
CA TYR A 121 -1.20 -9.20 6.35
C TYR A 121 -1.21 -9.85 4.96
N GLN A 122 -2.38 -10.16 4.42
CA GLN A 122 -2.54 -10.70 3.07
C GLN A 122 -2.03 -9.72 2.01
N ILE A 123 -2.33 -8.42 2.14
CA ILE A 123 -1.80 -7.38 1.26
C ILE A 123 -0.26 -7.35 1.32
N ARG A 124 0.34 -7.40 2.52
CA ARG A 124 1.79 -7.44 2.70
C ARG A 124 2.44 -8.65 2.03
N CYS A 125 1.73 -9.78 2.05
CA CYS A 125 2.19 -11.04 1.46
C CYS A 125 1.92 -11.16 -0.04
N SER A 126 1.06 -10.30 -0.61
CA SER A 126 0.73 -10.29 -2.03
C SER A 126 1.87 -9.67 -2.85
N GLU A 127 2.66 -10.53 -3.50
CA GLU A 127 3.75 -10.10 -4.39
C GLU A 127 3.25 -9.16 -5.49
N GLN A 128 2.08 -9.47 -6.06
CA GLN A 128 1.51 -8.68 -7.14
C GLN A 128 1.16 -7.26 -6.70
N MET A 129 0.41 -7.12 -5.60
CA MET A 129 -0.01 -5.82 -5.08
C MET A 129 1.20 -4.98 -4.68
N MET A 130 2.14 -5.61 -3.95
CA MET A 130 3.31 -4.93 -3.44
C MET A 130 4.27 -4.48 -4.55
N THR A 131 4.46 -5.31 -5.59
CA THR A 131 5.27 -4.92 -6.75
C THR A 131 4.64 -3.77 -7.49
N TRP A 132 3.32 -3.81 -7.72
CA TRP A 132 2.57 -2.69 -8.31
C TRP A 132 2.79 -1.39 -7.55
N ASP A 133 2.53 -1.37 -6.24
CA ASP A 133 2.61 -0.15 -5.43
C ASP A 133 4.05 0.40 -5.41
N ARG A 134 5.06 -0.48 -5.26
CA ARG A 134 6.48 -0.08 -5.27
C ARG A 134 6.90 0.50 -6.61
N THR A 135 6.54 -0.13 -7.72
CA THR A 135 6.89 0.37 -9.06
C THR A 135 6.15 1.68 -9.36
N ALA A 136 4.89 1.82 -8.94
CA ALA A 136 4.13 3.05 -9.06
C ALA A 136 4.76 4.20 -8.26
N VAL A 137 5.21 3.95 -7.03
CA VAL A 137 5.94 4.94 -6.24
C VAL A 137 7.26 5.31 -6.90
N LEU A 138 8.06 4.33 -7.33
CA LEU A 138 9.38 4.58 -7.93
C LEU A 138 9.26 5.42 -9.22
N LEU A 139 8.46 4.97 -10.17
CA LEU A 139 8.29 5.68 -11.44
C LEU A 139 7.48 6.97 -11.28
N GLY A 140 6.53 7.01 -10.35
CA GLY A 140 5.82 8.22 -9.96
C GLY A 140 6.76 9.29 -9.40
N LEU A 141 7.73 8.92 -8.55
CA LEU A 141 8.74 9.84 -8.04
C LEU A 141 9.72 10.30 -9.11
N ILE A 142 10.16 9.41 -10.01
CA ILE A 142 11.00 9.77 -11.16
C ILE A 142 10.26 10.77 -12.07
N GLY A 143 8.99 10.48 -12.35
CA GLY A 143 8.12 11.36 -13.11
C GLY A 143 7.92 12.71 -12.43
N TRP A 144 7.69 12.70 -11.10
CA TRP A 144 7.58 13.90 -10.28
C TRP A 144 8.83 14.78 -10.37
N TYR A 145 10.01 14.17 -10.25
CA TYR A 145 11.28 14.87 -10.35
C TYR A 145 11.42 15.59 -11.70
N TRP A 146 10.99 14.95 -12.80
CA TRP A 146 11.12 15.52 -14.14
C TRP A 146 10.08 16.59 -14.48
N LYS A 147 8.81 16.37 -14.14
CA LYS A 147 7.66 17.19 -14.60
C LYS A 147 6.61 17.46 -13.52
N ARG A 148 6.98 17.36 -12.24
CA ARG A 148 6.08 17.55 -11.07
C ARG A 148 4.84 16.64 -11.18
N PHE A 149 3.67 17.10 -10.76
CA PHE A 149 2.43 16.33 -10.75
C PHE A 149 2.13 15.67 -12.10
N GLU A 150 2.32 16.37 -13.22
CA GLU A 150 2.05 15.82 -14.56
C GLU A 150 2.96 14.62 -14.87
N GLY A 151 4.24 14.74 -14.53
CA GLY A 151 5.20 13.67 -14.70
C GLY A 151 4.94 12.50 -13.76
N ALA A 152 4.50 12.76 -12.52
CA ALA A 152 4.14 11.69 -11.58
C ALA A 152 3.02 10.81 -12.12
N VAL A 153 1.98 11.40 -12.72
CA VAL A 153 0.90 10.64 -13.34
C VAL A 153 1.40 9.81 -14.52
N ASP A 154 2.26 10.39 -15.38
CA ASP A 154 2.87 9.64 -16.48
C ASP A 154 3.69 8.46 -15.95
N GLY A 155 4.48 8.67 -14.88
CA GLY A 155 5.27 7.64 -14.22
C GLY A 155 4.43 6.50 -13.65
N ILE A 156 3.33 6.83 -12.97
CA ILE A 156 2.37 5.83 -12.45
C ILE A 156 1.73 5.04 -13.59
N ASN A 157 1.31 5.71 -14.68
CA ASN A 157 0.71 5.02 -15.83
C ASN A 157 1.70 4.07 -16.52
N VAL A 158 2.95 4.50 -16.69
CA VAL A 158 4.02 3.65 -17.20
C VAL A 158 4.26 2.48 -16.25
N ALA A 159 4.26 2.71 -14.93
CA ALA A 159 4.38 1.66 -13.94
C ALA A 159 3.29 0.60 -14.11
N SER A 160 2.03 1.01 -14.20
CA SER A 160 0.90 0.08 -14.39
C SER A 160 1.05 -0.77 -15.64
N VAL A 161 1.53 -0.19 -16.75
CA VAL A 161 1.78 -0.94 -18.00
C VAL A 161 2.94 -1.92 -17.83
N CYS A 162 4.07 -1.47 -17.26
CA CYS A 162 5.25 -2.31 -17.05
C CYS A 162 4.95 -3.49 -16.12
N THR A 163 4.25 -3.25 -15.02
CA THR A 163 3.90 -4.30 -14.07
C THR A 163 2.82 -5.23 -14.61
N ALA A 164 1.84 -4.73 -15.35
CA ALA A 164 0.89 -5.58 -16.06
C ALA A 164 1.59 -6.50 -17.07
N TYR A 165 2.51 -5.96 -17.87
CA TYR A 165 3.33 -6.77 -18.79
C TYR A 165 4.18 -7.81 -18.06
N TYR A 166 4.81 -7.42 -16.94
CA TYR A 166 5.60 -8.33 -16.11
C TYR A 166 4.78 -9.53 -15.64
N PHE A 167 3.60 -9.30 -15.05
CA PHE A 167 2.79 -10.39 -14.50
C PHE A 167 2.06 -11.23 -15.56
N THR A 168 1.74 -10.65 -16.73
CA THR A 168 1.00 -11.35 -17.79
C THR A 168 1.89 -12.14 -18.73
N VAL A 169 3.04 -11.57 -19.12
CA VAL A 169 3.93 -12.12 -20.14
C VAL A 169 5.21 -12.64 -19.50
N GLN A 170 5.98 -11.76 -18.86
CA GLN A 170 7.36 -12.07 -18.47
C GLN A 170 7.45 -13.12 -17.35
N LYS A 171 6.59 -13.05 -16.34
CA LYS A 171 6.58 -13.99 -15.21
C LYS A 171 6.28 -15.43 -15.65
N ARG A 172 5.57 -15.62 -16.75
CA ARG A 172 5.31 -16.96 -17.34
C ARG A 172 6.55 -17.52 -18.03
N SER A 173 7.40 -16.65 -18.58
CA SER A 173 8.58 -17.03 -19.36
C SER A 173 9.89 -17.04 -18.58
N THR A 174 9.93 -16.48 -17.37
CA THR A 174 11.17 -16.31 -16.60
C THR A 174 11.08 -17.04 -15.26
N SER A 175 11.98 -18.00 -15.02
CA SER A 175 12.14 -18.63 -13.72
C SER A 175 12.97 -17.73 -12.80
N VAL A 176 12.26 -16.85 -12.05
CA VAL A 176 12.72 -16.20 -10.81
C VAL A 176 13.88 -15.20 -10.93
N LEU A 177 13.68 -13.95 -10.53
CA LEU A 177 14.81 -13.08 -10.14
C LEU A 177 14.55 -12.14 -8.96
N THR A 178 13.30 -11.92 -8.56
CA THR A 178 12.96 -11.04 -7.42
C THR A 178 12.17 -11.81 -6.39
N THR A 179 12.87 -12.56 -5.55
CA THR A 179 12.26 -13.20 -4.39
C THR A 179 12.38 -12.26 -3.19
N ASP A 180 11.24 -11.90 -2.58
CA ASP A 180 11.23 -11.24 -1.28
C ASP A 180 12.12 -12.00 -0.28
N LYS A 181 12.76 -11.28 0.65
CA LYS A 181 13.62 -11.89 1.68
C LYS A 181 12.89 -13.02 2.44
N ILE A 182 11.62 -12.80 2.78
CA ILE A 182 10.76 -13.81 3.41
C ILE A 182 10.09 -14.62 2.31
N LYS A 183 10.50 -15.88 2.18
CA LYS A 183 10.03 -16.76 1.11
C LYS A 183 8.62 -17.27 1.41
N PRO A 184 7.81 -17.63 0.40
CA PRO A 184 6.39 -18.00 0.60
C PRO A 184 6.18 -19.12 1.63
N TRP A 185 7.08 -20.09 1.72
CA TRP A 185 6.98 -21.20 2.67
C TRP A 185 7.34 -20.83 4.12
N GLN A 186 8.00 -19.69 4.33
CA GLN A 186 8.30 -19.16 5.66
C GLN A 186 7.15 -18.31 6.21
N ARG A 187 6.15 -17.99 5.37
CA ARG A 187 5.01 -17.15 5.72
C ARG A 187 3.92 -18.01 6.36
N PRO A 188 3.40 -17.65 7.54
CA PRO A 188 2.20 -18.27 8.11
C PRO A 188 1.01 -18.17 7.16
N LYS A 189 0.12 -19.16 7.14
CA LYS A 189 -1.04 -19.13 6.22
C LYS A 189 -2.08 -18.09 6.64
N SER A 190 -2.17 -17.80 7.94
CA SER A 190 -3.01 -16.76 8.51
C SER A 190 -2.43 -16.26 9.84
N LEU A 191 -2.88 -15.10 10.31
CA LEU A 191 -2.49 -14.60 11.63
C LEU A 191 -3.05 -15.46 12.77
N GLU A 192 -4.17 -16.15 12.56
CA GLU A 192 -4.76 -17.07 13.54
C GLU A 192 -3.90 -18.32 13.76
N GLU A 193 -3.20 -18.83 12.73
CA GLU A 193 -2.26 -19.94 12.86
C GLU A 193 -1.08 -19.58 13.79
N ILE A 194 -0.63 -18.32 13.74
CA ILE A 194 0.44 -17.81 14.60
C ILE A 194 -0.03 -17.70 16.05
N LYS A 195 -1.22 -17.14 16.27
CA LYS A 195 -1.80 -17.05 17.63
C LYS A 195 -1.92 -18.43 18.25
N THR A 196 -2.37 -19.41 17.48
CA THR A 196 -2.52 -20.80 17.94
C THR A 196 -1.18 -21.44 18.31
N LYS A 197 -0.12 -21.18 17.54
CA LYS A 197 1.25 -21.66 17.85
C LYS A 197 1.87 -20.95 19.06
N ASN A 198 1.56 -19.67 19.26
CA ASN A 198 2.10 -18.87 20.37
C ASN A 198 1.28 -19.01 21.67
N LEU A 199 0.03 -19.46 21.59
CA LEU A 199 -0.86 -19.72 22.72
C LEU A 199 -0.25 -20.65 23.80
N PRO A 200 0.33 -21.81 23.46
CA PRO A 200 0.97 -22.67 24.46
C PRO A 200 2.21 -22.03 25.08
N PHE A 201 2.98 -21.23 24.33
CA PHE A 201 4.15 -20.51 24.83
C PHE A 201 3.76 -19.37 25.79
N LEU A 202 2.73 -18.59 25.45
CA LEU A 202 2.19 -17.55 26.32
C LEU A 202 1.53 -18.13 27.57
N ALA A 203 0.89 -19.30 27.47
CA ALA A 203 0.36 -20.02 28.62
C ALA A 203 1.47 -20.52 29.56
N GLN A 204 2.62 -20.93 29.02
CA GLN A 204 3.79 -21.30 29.82
C GLN A 204 4.39 -20.10 30.56
N ILE A 205 4.56 -18.95 29.89
CA ILE A 205 5.04 -17.72 30.53
C ILE A 205 4.08 -17.25 31.63
N ALA A 206 2.78 -17.24 31.36
CA ALA A 206 1.77 -16.88 32.36
C ALA A 206 1.76 -17.84 33.56
N ALA A 207 2.02 -19.14 33.32
CA ALA A 207 2.16 -20.13 34.38
C ALA A 207 3.44 -19.93 35.20
N GLU A 208 4.56 -19.56 34.58
CA GLU A 208 5.82 -19.24 35.27
C GLU A 208 5.70 -17.94 36.09
N ASP A 209 5.09 -16.89 35.54
CA ASP A 209 4.82 -15.65 36.27
C ASP A 209 3.89 -15.88 37.47
N SER A 210 2.86 -16.72 37.32
CA SER A 210 1.98 -17.08 38.44
C SER A 210 2.69 -17.85 39.56
N LYS A 211 3.70 -18.67 39.22
CA LYS A 211 4.56 -19.37 40.19
C LYS A 211 5.51 -18.42 40.91
N LEU A 212 6.04 -17.40 40.22
CA LEU A 212 6.89 -16.37 40.82
C LEU A 212 6.10 -15.47 41.78
N VAL A 213 4.86 -15.11 41.44
CA VAL A 213 3.96 -14.35 42.33
C VAL A 213 3.51 -15.20 43.53
N GLY A 214 3.29 -16.50 43.32
CA GLY A 214 2.95 -17.47 44.37
C GLY A 214 4.11 -17.74 45.35
N SER A 215 5.37 -17.70 44.90
CA SER A 215 6.53 -17.88 45.80
C SER A 215 6.91 -16.60 46.55
N ALA A 216 6.70 -15.43 45.94
CA ALA A 216 6.90 -14.14 46.60
C ALA A 216 5.89 -13.89 47.74
N SER A 217 4.66 -14.40 47.61
CA SER A 217 3.63 -14.32 48.67
C SER A 217 3.82 -15.32 49.82
N ALA A 218 4.62 -16.37 49.62
CA ALA A 218 4.95 -17.38 50.63
C ALA A 218 6.16 -17.03 51.52
N SER A 219 6.81 -15.88 51.29
CA SER A 219 8.07 -15.49 51.97
C SER A 219 7.95 -14.28 52.90
N LEU A 220 6.75 -13.80 53.23
CA LEU A 220 6.56 -12.79 54.27
C LEU A 220 6.62 -13.44 55.67
N PRO A 221 7.62 -13.14 56.52
CA PRO A 221 7.65 -13.64 57.88
C PRO A 221 6.54 -12.96 58.70
N MET A 222 5.72 -13.75 59.38
CA MET A 222 4.83 -13.27 60.43
C MET A 222 5.66 -12.53 61.49
N GLN A 223 5.50 -11.21 61.58
CA GLN A 223 5.85 -10.46 62.79
C GLN A 223 4.76 -10.72 63.83
N THR A 224 5.05 -11.58 64.80
CA THR A 224 4.26 -11.70 66.02
C THR A 224 4.62 -10.56 66.97
N SER A 225 3.55 -9.94 67.49
CA SER A 225 3.53 -8.93 68.56
C SER A 225 4.32 -9.30 69.81
#